data_AF-A0A968T3Q4-F1
#
_entry.id   AF-A0A968T3Q4-F1
#
_cell.length_a   1.000
_cell.length_b   1.000
_cell.length_c   1.000
_cell.angle_alpha   90.00
_cell.angle_beta   90.00
_cell.angle_gamma   90.00
#
_symmetry.space_group_name_H-M   'P 1'
#
loop_
_entity.id
_entity.type
_entity.pdbx_description
1 polymer ?
#
loop_
_entity_poly.entity_id
_entity_poly.type
_entity_poly.pdbx_seq_one_letter_code
_entity_poly.pdbx_strand_id
1 'polypeptide(L)'
;MEIEQLKSRGFEKEFVFNASRSSGAGGQNVNKVNTKIELRFNVNSSEILFDNEKELLFSRLGSRLTNEGDLLIVSQSARSKYKIRRFLLRNFI
;
A
#
# COMPACT_ATOMS: atom_id res chain seq x y z
N MET A 1 -1.95 -19.00 -15.97
CA MET A 1 -3.10 -18.08 -15.84
C MET A 1 -3.33 -17.92 -14.34
N GLU A 2 -3.43 -16.69 -13.80
CA GLU A 2 -4.13 -16.34 -12.53
C GLU A 2 -3.73 -14.96 -11.95
N ILE A 3 -2.68 -14.30 -12.46
CA ILE A 3 -2.29 -12.97 -11.96
C ILE A 3 -3.22 -11.84 -12.48
N GLU A 4 -3.75 -11.99 -13.69
CA GLU A 4 -4.61 -10.97 -14.31
C GLU A 4 -6.04 -10.99 -13.76
N GLN A 5 -6.55 -12.15 -13.33
CA GLN A 5 -7.89 -12.25 -12.77
C GLN A 5 -8.01 -11.56 -11.41
N LEU A 6 -6.98 -11.65 -10.55
CA LEU A 6 -6.93 -10.95 -9.27
C LEU A 6 -6.89 -9.42 -9.48
N LYS A 7 -6.11 -8.91 -10.45
CA LYS A 7 -6.12 -7.48 -10.80
C LYS A 7 -7.50 -6.97 -11.22
N SER A 8 -8.30 -7.82 -11.86
CA SER A 8 -9.64 -7.47 -12.31
C SER A 8 -10.68 -7.44 -11.19
N ARG A 9 -10.37 -7.89 -9.97
CA ARG A 9 -11.32 -7.90 -8.84
C ARG A 9 -11.55 -6.52 -8.20
N GLY A 10 -10.81 -5.49 -8.62
CA GLY A 10 -11.09 -4.11 -8.20
C GLY A 10 -10.50 -3.69 -6.85
N PHE A 11 -9.39 -4.32 -6.43
CA PHE A 11 -8.66 -3.96 -5.19
C PHE A 11 -8.29 -2.48 -5.06
N GLU A 12 -8.24 -1.74 -6.18
CA GLU A 12 -7.98 -0.31 -6.18
C GLU A 12 -9.02 0.52 -5.41
N LYS A 13 -10.22 -0.02 -5.16
CA LYS A 13 -11.23 0.63 -4.31
C LYS A 13 -10.94 0.50 -2.82
N GLU A 14 -10.24 -0.56 -2.40
CA GLU A 14 -9.87 -0.80 -1.00
C GLU A 14 -8.52 -0.19 -0.63
N PHE A 15 -7.74 0.21 -1.64
CA PHE A 15 -6.47 0.90 -1.48
C PHE A 15 -6.69 2.37 -1.11
N VAL A 16 -6.37 2.71 0.15
CA VAL A 16 -6.45 4.09 0.64
C VAL A 16 -5.09 4.75 0.47
N PHE A 17 -5.02 5.83 -0.34
CA PHE A 17 -3.79 6.58 -0.59
C PHE A 17 -3.80 7.92 0.15
N ASN A 18 -2.89 8.09 1.11
CA ASN A 18 -2.65 9.35 1.80
C ASN A 18 -1.39 10.02 1.25
N ALA A 19 -1.55 11.17 0.60
CA ALA A 19 -0.41 12.01 0.21
C ALA A 19 -0.21 13.11 1.27
N SER A 20 0.91 13.07 1.99
CA SER A 20 1.30 14.12 2.93
C SER A 20 2.46 14.94 2.36
N ARG A 21 2.37 16.26 2.52
CA ARG A 21 3.46 17.18 2.21
C ARG A 21 4.34 17.26 3.45
N SER A 22 5.63 17.03 3.30
CA SER A 22 6.59 17.20 4.40
C SER A 22 6.69 18.69 4.74
N SER A 23 5.88 19.16 5.68
CA SER A 23 6.06 20.48 6.29
C SER A 23 7.19 20.39 7.30
N GLY A 24 8.43 20.57 6.85
CA GLY A 24 9.56 20.75 7.75
C GLY A 24 9.46 22.11 8.42
N ALA A 25 9.39 22.15 9.75
CA ALA A 25 9.56 23.37 10.52
C ALA A 25 11.07 23.60 10.74
N GLY A 26 11.66 24.59 10.06
CA GLY A 26 13.03 25.04 10.34
C GLY A 26 13.82 25.53 9.13
N GLY A 27 13.92 26.86 9.00
CA GLY A 27 15.10 27.63 8.58
C GLY A 27 15.96 27.18 7.39
N GLN A 28 15.99 28.05 6.37
CA GLN A 28 17.01 28.19 5.32
C GLN A 28 17.29 26.99 4.37
N ASN A 29 16.88 27.19 3.11
CA ASN A 29 17.44 26.63 1.87
C ASN A 29 17.33 25.13 1.59
N VAL A 30 16.11 24.56 1.43
CA VAL A 30 15.92 23.45 0.46
C VAL A 30 14.48 23.44 -0.09
N ASN A 31 14.31 23.80 -1.37
CA ASN A 31 13.11 23.44 -2.14
C ASN A 31 13.10 21.90 -2.36
N LYS A 32 12.70 21.12 -1.35
CA LYS A 32 12.53 19.67 -1.52
C LYS A 32 11.05 19.33 -1.53
N VAL A 33 10.48 19.37 -2.73
CA VAL A 33 9.18 18.80 -3.09
C VAL A 33 9.26 17.26 -2.94
N ASN A 34 9.26 16.78 -1.71
CA ASN A 34 9.20 15.35 -1.39
C ASN A 34 7.80 15.06 -0.87
N THR A 35 6.88 14.80 -1.80
CA THR A 35 5.53 14.32 -1.49
C THR A 35 5.65 12.90 -0.94
N LYS A 36 5.32 12.71 0.34
CA LYS A 36 5.21 11.39 0.96
C LYS A 36 3.86 10.81 0.55
N ILE A 37 3.85 9.65 -0.09
CA ILE A 37 2.63 8.90 -0.36
C ILE A 37 2.64 7.67 0.52
N GLU A 38 1.57 7.51 1.29
CA GLU A 38 1.27 6.36 2.10
C GLU A 38 0.09 5.62 1.47
N LEU A 39 0.19 4.31 1.38
CA LEU A 39 -0.89 3.43 1.02
C LEU A 39 -1.24 2.60 2.25
N ARG A 40 -2.52 2.55 2.57
CA ARG A 40 -3.10 1.65 3.55
C ARG A 40 -4.02 0.65 2.83
N PHE A 41 -3.86 -0.63 3.16
CA PHE A 41 -4.74 -1.69 2.70
C PHE A 41 -5.06 -2.62 3.87
N ASN A 42 -6.33 -2.78 4.22
CA ASN A 42 -6.73 -3.66 5.30
C ASN A 42 -7.08 -5.04 4.74
N VAL A 43 -6.25 -6.04 5.04
CA VAL A 43 -6.43 -7.42 4.55
C VAL A 43 -7.66 -8.05 5.20
N ASN A 44 -7.90 -7.77 6.47
CA ASN A 44 -8.98 -8.37 7.25
C ASN A 44 -10.37 -7.86 6.81
N SER A 45 -10.47 -6.55 6.62
CA SER A 45 -11.66 -5.83 6.17
C SER A 45 -11.89 -5.93 4.66
N SER A 46 -10.97 -6.54 3.92
CA SER A 46 -11.14 -6.71 2.48
C SER A 46 -12.31 -7.64 2.17
N GLU A 47 -13.27 -7.17 1.39
CA GLU A 47 -14.39 -7.99 0.89
C GLU A 47 -14.02 -8.77 -0.38
N ILE A 48 -12.91 -8.40 -1.03
CA ILE A 48 -12.45 -9.00 -2.28
C ILE A 48 -11.61 -10.27 -2.01
N LEU A 49 -10.94 -10.31 -0.86
CA LEU A 49 -10.15 -11.46 -0.42
C LEU A 49 -11.05 -12.51 0.24
N PHE A 50 -10.87 -13.77 -0.16
CA PHE A 50 -11.47 -14.92 0.52
C PHE A 50 -10.64 -15.29 1.76
N ASP A 51 -11.22 -16.02 2.71
CA ASP A 51 -10.56 -16.41 3.96
C ASP A 51 -9.21 -17.13 3.73
N ASN A 52 -9.13 -18.01 2.73
CA ASN A 52 -7.89 -18.70 2.36
C ASN A 52 -6.80 -17.72 1.84
N GLU A 53 -7.20 -16.69 1.09
CA GLU A 53 -6.29 -15.65 0.60
C GLU A 53 -5.84 -14.74 1.74
N LYS A 54 -6.75 -14.40 2.67
CA LYS A 54 -6.43 -13.63 3.87
C LYS A 54 -5.39 -14.37 4.70
N GLU A 55 -5.62 -15.64 5.01
CA GLU A 55 -4.65 -16.46 5.77
C GLU A 55 -3.28 -16.54 5.09
N LEU A 56 -3.26 -16.73 3.76
CA LEU A 56 -2.01 -16.75 3.00
C LEU A 56 -1.28 -15.40 3.09
N LEU A 57 -2.00 -14.29 2.97
CA LEU A 57 -1.44 -12.95 3.08
C LEU A 57 -0.98 -12.65 4.52
N PHE A 58 -1.71 -13.09 5.54
CA PHE A 58 -1.26 -12.98 6.93
C PHE A 58 0.00 -13.78 7.18
N SER A 59 0.14 -14.96 6.58
CA SER A 59 1.36 -15.77 6.69
C SER A 59 2.55 -15.13 5.94
N ARG A 60 2.32 -14.61 4.72
CA ARG A 60 3.37 -14.02 3.87
C ARG A 60 3.79 -12.61 4.30
N LEU A 61 2.82 -11.78 4.67
CA LEU A 61 2.97 -10.36 4.98
C LEU A 61 2.84 -10.10 6.47
N GLY A 62 2.63 -11.09 7.33
CA GLY A 62 2.43 -10.91 8.77
C GLY A 62 3.47 -10.02 9.43
N SER A 63 4.75 -10.12 9.03
CA SER A 63 5.82 -9.25 9.53
C SER A 63 5.71 -7.77 9.11
N ARG A 64 4.85 -7.46 8.13
CA ARG A 64 4.60 -6.13 7.56
C ARG A 64 3.18 -5.63 7.86
N LEU A 65 2.30 -6.51 8.35
CA LEU A 65 0.94 -6.17 8.74
C LEU A 65 0.94 -5.66 10.19
N THR A 66 0.01 -4.76 10.48
CA THR A 66 -0.29 -4.37 11.86
C THR A 66 -1.12 -5.46 12.56
N ASN A 67 -1.30 -5.32 13.87
CA ASN A 67 -2.12 -6.22 14.67
C ASN A 67 -3.60 -6.25 14.22
N GLU A 68 -4.05 -5.21 13.52
CA GLU A 68 -5.41 -5.09 12.95
C GLU A 68 -5.50 -5.64 11.52
N GLY A 69 -4.39 -6.13 10.95
CA GLY A 69 -4.31 -6.62 9.57
C GLY A 69 -4.17 -5.52 8.52
N ASP A 70 -3.81 -4.29 8.94
CA ASP A 70 -3.49 -3.22 8.00
C ASP A 70 -2.07 -3.35 7.46
N LEU A 71 -1.95 -3.35 6.14
CA LEU A 71 -0.69 -3.15 5.45
C LEU A 71 -0.48 -1.66 5.20
N LEU A 72 0.60 -1.10 5.74
CA LEU A 72 1.01 0.27 5.50
C LEU A 72 2.28 0.31 4.64
N ILE A 73 2.20 0.93 3.46
CA ILE A 73 3.34 1.11 2.55
C ILE A 73 3.57 2.61 2.35
N VAL A 74 4.74 3.08 2.78
CA VAL A 74 5.13 4.48 2.65
C VAL A 74 6.22 4.63 1.59
N SER A 75 6.09 5.62 0.71
CA SER A 75 7.13 5.98 -0.25
C SER A 75 7.26 7.50 -0.39
N GLN A 76 8.49 8.00 -0.39
CA GLN A 76 8.79 9.44 -0.30
C GLN A 76 9.22 10.07 -1.64
N SER A 77 9.00 9.42 -2.78
CA SER A 77 9.46 9.92 -4.09
C SER A 77 8.32 10.45 -4.97
N ALA A 78 8.59 11.42 -5.85
CA ALA A 78 7.58 11.95 -6.79
C ALA A 78 6.94 10.89 -7.72
N ARG A 79 7.59 9.72 -7.90
CA ARG A 79 7.11 8.60 -8.74
C ARG A 79 6.40 7.48 -7.94
N SER A 80 5.92 7.78 -6.73
CA SER A 80 5.55 6.76 -5.72
C SER A 80 4.25 6.01 -5.99
N LYS A 81 3.20 6.63 -6.57
CA LYS A 81 1.90 5.95 -6.77
C LYS A 81 2.04 4.66 -7.60
N TYR A 82 2.78 4.72 -8.70
CA TYR A 82 3.02 3.56 -9.56
C TYR A 82 3.91 2.51 -8.90
N LYS A 83 4.94 2.94 -8.16
CA LYS A 83 5.83 2.01 -7.42
C LYS A 83 5.06 1.25 -6.35
N ILE A 84 4.24 1.94 -5.57
CA ILE A 84 3.43 1.35 -4.51
C ILE A 84 2.42 0.35 -5.11
N ARG A 85 1.68 0.74 -6.16
CA ARG A 85 0.76 -0.18 -6.86
C ARG A 85 1.51 -1.40 -7.41
N ARG A 86 2.68 -1.22 -8.02
CA ARG A 86 3.51 -2.32 -8.51
C ARG A 86 3.99 -3.24 -7.39
N PHE A 87 4.36 -2.68 -6.23
CA PHE A 87 4.81 -3.45 -5.08
C PHE A 87 3.69 -4.36 -4.57
N LEU A 88 2.47 -3.84 -4.40
CA LEU A 88 1.31 -4.65 -4.04
C LEU A 88 1.12 -5.80 -5.01
N LEU A 89 1.04 -5.50 -6.31
CA LEU A 89 0.80 -6.49 -7.35
C LEU A 89 1.87 -7.60 -7.44
N ARG A 90 3.06 -7.38 -6.89
CA ARG A 90 4.17 -8.35 -6.90
C ARG A 90 4.27 -9.17 -5.61
N ASN A 91 3.76 -8.64 -4.49
CA ASN A 91 3.86 -9.30 -3.18
C ASN A 91 2.54 -9.95 -2.76
N PHE A 92 1.41 -9.53 -3.33
CA PHE A 92 0.08 -10.09 -3.05
C PHE A 92 -0.34 -11.18 -4.04
N ILE A 93 0.18 -11.13 -5.27
CA ILE A 93 -0.14 -12.04 -6.38
C ILE A 93 1.16 -12.63 -6.90
#